data_AF-A0A1Y3N4Y7-F1
#
_entry.id   AF-A0A1Y3N4Y7-F1
#
_cell.length_a   1.000
_cell.length_b   1.000
_cell.length_c   1.000
_cell.angle_alpha   90.00
_cell.angle_beta   90.00
_cell.angle_gamma   90.00
#
_symmetry.space_group_name_H-M   'P 1'
#
loop_
_entity.id
_entity.type
_entity.pdbx_description
1 polymer ?
#
loop_
_entity_poly.entity_id
_entity_poly.type
_entity_poly.pdbx_seq_one_letter_code
_entity_poly.pdbx_strand_id
1 'polypeptide(L)'
;MLFSKSIVLSFALVGCFVSNSLAELQYTLHKSANPTSDELDAYSRITQAMDKALYYYNTYGNLSKFINVYYNPGVPTAEASNNGDLRFGKDRNYMYEGTAMHEIAHTLGMGTTSEYRAMFQNGVFQGQKAQAVLREIDGPNAVLKGDNQHFWPYGINYRSEVRSEQDLISHVRIVNAMYQDIFKEAFYKEGRIKSVSSGKCMGITSSNTLQLMDCSSKETLVKIYSLGDNPVSYRIELGSRVVDIPNESTAAGIKASTYGYNGGAHQKYLFENSQNGIVLRNLKSNHCLQAVGNDIVQNPYSYNNNSFVWQIVEKTDNASNVNPPSTNVKECAFTALGYPCCSSNNTDVVYQDETGDWGVENNNWCGIRIAKVNAFNCWSKNLGYPCCSTCQNAVYTDNDGKWGIENNNWCGILPSC
;
A
#
# COMPACT_ATOMS: atom_id res chain seq x y z
N MET A 1 35.03 -49.04 19.67
CA MET A 1 33.58 -48.86 19.89
C MET A 1 33.44 -47.59 20.72
N LEU A 2 33.12 -46.45 20.08
CA LEU A 2 31.78 -45.83 20.05
C LEU A 2 31.46 -45.22 21.44
N PHE A 3 31.26 -43.91 21.65
CA PHE A 3 30.60 -42.88 20.85
C PHE A 3 31.14 -41.48 21.21
N SER A 4 31.43 -40.64 20.21
CA SER A 4 31.47 -39.18 20.37
C SER A 4 30.04 -38.66 20.13
N LYS A 5 29.42 -38.03 21.13
CA LYS A 5 28.13 -37.36 20.98
C LYS A 5 28.38 -35.96 20.42
N SER A 6 28.17 -35.80 19.12
CA SER A 6 28.06 -34.48 18.48
C SER A 6 26.78 -33.78 18.95
N ILE A 7 26.94 -32.64 19.61
CA ILE A 7 25.84 -31.70 19.88
C ILE A 7 25.59 -30.92 18.58
N VAL A 8 24.46 -31.18 17.94
CA VAL A 8 24.00 -30.39 16.79
C VAL A 8 23.21 -29.20 17.34
N LEU A 9 23.82 -28.02 17.27
CA LEU A 9 23.17 -26.74 17.55
C LEU A 9 22.24 -26.41 16.35
N SER A 10 20.93 -26.62 16.52
CA SER A 10 19.96 -26.16 15.51
C SER A 10 19.77 -24.65 15.66
N PHE A 11 20.40 -23.89 14.77
CA PHE A 11 19.99 -22.52 14.50
C PHE A 11 18.66 -22.56 13.74
N ALA A 12 17.56 -22.21 14.40
CA ALA A 12 16.32 -21.88 13.71
C ALA A 12 16.55 -20.59 12.92
N LEU A 13 16.79 -20.72 11.61
CA LEU A 13 16.78 -19.60 10.69
C LEU A 13 15.34 -19.10 10.61
N VAL A 14 15.04 -17.98 11.26
CA VAL A 14 13.79 -17.25 11.03
C VAL A 14 13.87 -16.74 9.60
N GLY A 15 13.13 -17.38 8.70
CA GLY A 15 12.93 -16.88 7.35
C GLY A 15 12.18 -15.56 7.44
N CYS A 16 12.88 -14.44 7.23
CA CYS A 16 12.23 -13.19 6.85
C CYS A 16 11.56 -13.44 5.50
N PHE A 17 10.25 -13.65 5.51
CA PHE A 17 9.44 -13.46 4.31
C PHE A 17 9.54 -11.98 3.96
N VAL A 18 10.32 -11.66 2.92
CA VAL A 18 10.29 -10.33 2.33
C VAL A 18 8.95 -10.23 1.61
N SER A 19 7.99 -9.56 2.25
CA SER A 19 6.65 -9.31 1.71
C SER A 19 6.75 -8.52 0.41
N ASN A 20 5.95 -8.92 -0.57
CA ASN A 20 5.87 -8.26 -1.86
C ASN A 20 5.35 -6.83 -1.66
N SER A 21 6.12 -5.88 -2.17
CA SER A 21 6.10 -4.46 -1.81
C SER A 21 4.89 -3.69 -2.35
N LEU A 22 3.76 -3.70 -1.65
CA LEU A 22 2.86 -2.54 -1.62
C LEU A 22 3.53 -1.44 -0.76
N ALA A 23 3.14 -0.17 -0.88
CA ALA A 23 3.44 0.78 0.19
C ALA A 23 2.87 0.19 1.50
N GLU A 24 3.75 -0.15 2.44
CA GLU A 24 3.38 -1.02 3.56
C GLU A 24 3.98 -0.42 4.83
N LEU A 25 3.13 -0.17 5.81
CA LEU A 25 3.54 -0.01 7.20
C LEU A 25 3.98 -1.36 7.74
N GLN A 26 5.17 -1.38 8.33
CA GLN A 26 5.78 -2.56 8.93
C GLN A 26 6.23 -2.23 10.34
N TYR A 27 6.28 -3.22 11.23
CA TYR A 27 6.81 -3.02 12.58
C TYR A 27 7.63 -4.20 13.08
N THR A 28 8.49 -3.89 14.05
CA THR A 28 9.10 -4.91 14.91
C THR A 28 8.81 -4.57 16.36
N LEU A 29 8.27 -5.54 17.09
CA LEU A 29 8.17 -5.47 18.55
C LEU A 29 9.47 -5.98 19.17
N HIS A 30 10.22 -5.09 19.80
CA HIS A 30 11.45 -5.41 20.52
C HIS A 30 11.10 -6.11 21.85
N LYS A 31 11.62 -7.32 22.04
CA LYS A 31 11.35 -8.16 23.21
C LYS A 31 12.63 -8.45 23.97
N SER A 32 12.54 -8.45 25.30
CA SER A 32 13.62 -8.92 26.18
C SER A 32 14.00 -10.37 25.87
N ALA A 33 15.29 -10.70 25.97
CA ALA A 33 15.78 -12.06 25.72
C ALA A 33 15.21 -13.09 26.71
N ASN A 34 14.91 -12.67 27.94
CA ASN A 34 14.29 -13.49 28.99
C ASN A 34 13.08 -12.74 29.57
N PRO A 35 11.91 -12.80 28.94
CA PRO A 35 10.77 -11.98 29.32
C PRO A 35 10.08 -12.48 30.60
N THR A 36 9.65 -11.53 31.42
CA THR A 36 8.78 -11.77 32.59
C THR A 36 7.34 -12.12 32.17
N SER A 37 6.52 -12.60 33.11
CA SER A 37 5.09 -12.87 32.86
C SER A 37 4.33 -11.61 32.42
N ASP A 38 4.66 -10.46 33.03
CA ASP A 38 4.09 -9.16 32.67
C ASP A 38 4.44 -8.79 31.22
N GLU A 39 5.71 -8.92 30.84
CA GLU A 39 6.16 -8.67 29.47
C GLU A 39 5.51 -9.62 28.46
N LEU A 40 5.35 -10.91 28.77
CA LEU A 40 4.68 -11.86 27.88
C LEU A 40 3.22 -11.49 27.60
N ASP A 41 2.46 -11.09 28.63
CA ASP A 41 1.08 -10.61 28.47
C ASP A 41 1.04 -9.30 27.67
N ALA A 42 1.94 -8.36 27.95
CA ALA A 42 2.05 -7.11 27.20
C ALA A 42 2.38 -7.37 25.73
N TYR A 43 3.39 -8.18 25.44
CA TYR A 43 3.79 -8.50 24.07
C TYR A 43 2.67 -9.15 23.27
N SER A 44 1.90 -10.05 23.87
CA SER A 44 0.76 -10.70 23.20
C SER A 44 -0.31 -9.68 22.80
N ARG A 45 -0.66 -8.75 23.70
CA ARG A 45 -1.68 -7.72 23.45
C ARG A 45 -1.21 -6.66 22.46
N ILE A 46 0.03 -6.21 22.60
CA ILE A 46 0.65 -5.25 21.68
C ILE A 46 0.73 -5.85 20.27
N THR A 47 1.10 -7.12 20.14
CA THR A 47 1.14 -7.81 18.83
C THR A 47 -0.25 -7.79 18.19
N GLN A 48 -1.30 -8.21 18.91
CA GLN A 48 -2.67 -8.17 18.39
C GLN A 48 -3.14 -6.76 18.00
N ALA A 49 -2.82 -5.75 18.82
CA ALA A 49 -3.16 -4.36 18.56
C ALA A 49 -2.45 -3.81 17.31
N MET A 50 -1.14 -4.06 17.18
CA MET A 50 -0.33 -3.60 16.06
C MET A 50 -0.70 -4.33 14.77
N ASP A 51 -0.91 -5.64 14.80
CA ASP A 51 -1.31 -6.42 13.61
C ASP A 51 -2.63 -5.92 13.03
N LYS A 52 -3.63 -5.68 13.90
CA LYS A 52 -4.92 -5.13 13.48
C LYS A 52 -4.81 -3.69 12.98
N ALA A 53 -4.00 -2.86 13.63
CA ALA A 53 -3.77 -1.49 13.17
C ALA A 53 -3.09 -1.46 11.79
N LEU A 54 -2.05 -2.27 11.58
CA LEU A 54 -1.38 -2.40 10.29
C LEU A 54 -2.31 -2.94 9.21
N TYR A 55 -3.19 -3.90 9.54
CA TYR A 55 -4.22 -4.36 8.60
C TYR A 55 -5.05 -3.19 8.05
N TYR A 56 -5.59 -2.32 8.91
CA TYR A 56 -6.36 -1.17 8.44
C TYR A 56 -5.51 -0.20 7.62
N TYR A 57 -4.31 0.15 8.11
CA TYR A 57 -3.44 1.09 7.43
C TYR A 57 -2.98 0.60 6.05
N ASN A 58 -2.65 -0.67 5.92
CA ASN A 58 -2.17 -1.29 4.67
C ASN A 58 -3.33 -1.63 3.71
N THR A 59 -4.56 -1.77 4.21
CA THR A 59 -5.74 -2.03 3.38
C THR A 59 -6.38 -0.75 2.86
N TYR A 60 -6.49 0.29 3.70
CA TYR A 60 -7.26 1.50 3.40
C TYR A 60 -6.38 2.75 3.23
N GLY A 61 -5.06 2.62 3.33
CA GLY A 61 -4.08 3.67 3.14
C GLY A 61 -2.97 3.25 2.16
N ASN A 62 -2.09 4.18 1.82
CA ASN A 62 -0.94 3.93 0.95
C ASN A 62 0.36 4.54 1.50
N LEU A 63 0.44 4.65 2.83
CA LEU A 63 1.60 5.14 3.54
C LEU A 63 2.63 4.02 3.77
N SER A 64 3.89 4.39 3.94
CA SER A 64 4.99 3.47 4.19
C SER A 64 5.84 3.99 5.34
N LYS A 65 6.06 3.16 6.36
CA LYS A 65 6.94 3.46 7.49
C LYS A 65 7.33 2.15 8.17
N PHE A 66 8.58 2.06 8.59
CA PHE A 66 9.01 1.01 9.52
C PHE A 66 8.93 1.56 10.95
N ILE A 67 8.27 0.82 11.84
CA ILE A 67 7.98 1.24 13.22
C ILE A 67 8.70 0.32 14.20
N ASN A 68 9.48 0.91 15.11
CA ASN A 68 10.06 0.19 16.24
C ASN A 68 9.11 0.26 17.43
N VAL A 69 8.53 -0.88 17.79
CA VAL A 69 7.57 -0.98 18.90
C VAL A 69 8.25 -1.52 20.14
N TYR A 70 7.95 -0.93 21.29
CA TYR A 70 8.49 -1.33 22.59
C TYR A 70 7.39 -1.45 23.64
N TYR A 71 7.62 -2.30 24.64
CA TYR A 71 6.92 -2.24 25.91
C TYR A 71 7.80 -1.53 26.93
N ASN A 72 7.32 -0.44 27.52
CA ASN A 72 8.03 0.31 28.55
C ASN A 72 7.06 0.65 29.70
N PRO A 73 7.11 -0.09 30.82
CA PRO A 73 6.24 0.16 31.97
C PRO A 73 6.31 1.57 32.58
N GLY A 74 7.38 2.32 32.28
CA GLY A 74 7.55 3.72 32.71
C GLY A 74 6.70 4.71 31.91
N VAL A 75 6.16 4.31 30.76
CA VAL A 75 5.20 5.11 29.98
C VAL A 75 3.82 4.97 30.62
N PRO A 76 3.10 6.08 30.90
CA PRO A 76 1.76 6.00 31.52
C PRO A 76 0.71 5.33 30.63
N THR A 77 0.75 5.60 29.32
CA THR A 77 -0.28 5.19 28.34
C THR A 77 0.37 4.51 27.13
N ALA A 78 0.55 5.25 26.04
CA ALA A 78 1.39 4.94 24.91
C ALA A 78 2.01 6.27 24.44
N GLU A 79 3.14 6.19 23.74
CA GLU A 79 3.80 7.36 23.15
C GLU A 79 4.48 6.98 21.84
N ALA A 80 4.55 7.91 20.91
CA ALA A 80 5.27 7.72 19.66
C ALA A 80 5.96 9.01 19.21
N SER A 81 6.94 8.86 18.33
CA SER A 81 7.59 10.00 17.71
C SER A 81 7.79 9.80 16.21
N ASN A 82 7.97 10.89 15.48
CA ASN A 82 8.12 10.88 14.03
C ASN A 82 9.34 10.11 13.52
N ASN A 83 10.29 9.73 14.39
CA ASN A 83 11.42 8.88 14.03
C ASN A 83 11.02 7.41 13.76
N GLY A 84 9.78 7.01 14.10
CA GLY A 84 9.29 5.64 13.95
C GLY A 84 9.29 4.82 15.25
N ASP A 85 9.66 5.39 16.39
CA ASP A 85 9.55 4.73 17.69
C ASP A 85 8.12 4.87 18.25
N LEU A 86 7.59 3.76 18.76
CA LEU A 86 6.28 3.65 19.40
C LEU A 86 6.42 2.80 20.67
N ARG A 87 5.88 3.25 21.80
CA ARG A 87 5.97 2.53 23.08
C ARG A 87 4.60 2.40 23.72
N PHE A 88 4.30 1.21 24.23
CA PHE A 88 3.16 0.99 25.12
C PHE A 88 3.62 0.93 26.57
N GLY A 89 2.83 1.58 27.43
CA GLY A 89 2.97 1.61 28.88
C GLY A 89 2.41 0.38 29.57
N LYS A 90 2.45 0.37 30.91
CA LYS A 90 1.98 -0.78 31.72
C LYS A 90 0.47 -1.00 31.68
N ASP A 91 -0.33 0.01 31.36
CA ASP A 91 -1.79 -0.13 31.40
C ASP A 91 -2.32 -0.85 30.15
N ARG A 92 -2.90 -2.04 30.36
CA ARG A 92 -3.43 -2.90 29.30
C ARG A 92 -4.62 -2.30 28.56
N ASN A 93 -5.29 -1.31 29.14
CA ASN A 93 -6.39 -0.61 28.48
C ASN A 93 -5.95 0.14 27.21
N TYR A 94 -4.66 0.46 27.10
CA TYR A 94 -4.05 1.12 25.94
C TYR A 94 -3.46 0.12 24.92
N MET A 95 -3.39 -1.17 25.22
CA MET A 95 -2.88 -2.20 24.30
C MET A 95 -4.00 -2.76 23.42
N TYR A 96 -4.60 -1.88 22.61
CA TYR A 96 -5.64 -2.22 21.64
C TYR A 96 -5.47 -1.40 20.36
N GLU A 97 -6.16 -1.81 19.31
CA GLU A 97 -5.97 -1.32 17.94
C GLU A 97 -6.18 0.19 17.79
N GLY A 98 -7.11 0.81 18.53
CA GLY A 98 -7.35 2.24 18.43
C GLY A 98 -6.18 3.08 18.94
N THR A 99 -5.60 2.70 20.09
CA THR A 99 -4.37 3.35 20.57
C THR A 99 -3.20 3.07 19.64
N ALA A 100 -3.04 1.84 19.14
CA ALA A 100 -2.00 1.55 18.15
C ALA A 100 -2.13 2.45 16.90
N MET A 101 -3.35 2.63 16.38
CA MET A 101 -3.59 3.48 15.21
C MET A 101 -3.31 4.96 15.48
N HIS A 102 -3.72 5.46 16.65
CA HIS A 102 -3.39 6.80 17.12
C HIS A 102 -1.88 7.04 17.17
N GLU A 103 -1.13 6.14 17.81
CA GLU A 103 0.32 6.28 17.92
C GLU A 103 1.02 6.10 16.57
N ILE A 104 0.52 5.24 15.67
CA ILE A 104 1.01 5.16 14.28
C ILE A 104 0.86 6.52 13.58
N ALA A 105 -0.26 7.23 13.76
CA ALA A 105 -0.42 8.57 13.22
C ALA A 105 0.67 9.53 13.74
N HIS A 106 1.05 9.43 15.02
CA HIS A 106 2.18 10.17 15.56
C HIS A 106 3.52 9.81 14.89
N THR A 107 3.76 8.53 14.56
CA THR A 107 4.97 8.14 13.79
C THR A 107 4.99 8.67 12.36
N LEU A 108 3.80 8.92 11.80
CA LEU A 108 3.58 9.48 10.47
C LEU A 108 3.62 11.01 10.46
N GLY A 109 3.75 11.65 11.62
CA GLY A 109 4.02 13.08 11.77
C GLY A 109 2.88 13.90 12.36
N MET A 110 1.68 13.33 12.51
CA MET A 110 0.55 14.00 13.15
C MET A 110 0.93 14.30 14.60
N GLY A 111 0.75 15.53 15.09
CA GLY A 111 1.07 15.92 16.47
C GLY A 111 2.56 15.96 16.86
N THR A 112 3.45 15.41 16.04
CA THR A 112 4.88 15.25 16.37
C THR A 112 5.79 16.14 15.53
N THR A 113 5.30 16.71 14.42
CA THR A 113 6.09 17.54 13.49
C THR A 113 5.73 19.03 13.54
N SER A 114 6.67 19.88 13.14
CA SER A 114 6.40 21.32 12.92
C SER A 114 5.43 21.55 11.77
N GLU A 115 5.52 20.72 10.74
CA GLU A 115 4.72 20.73 9.53
C GLU A 115 3.25 20.48 9.86
N TYR A 116 2.96 19.48 10.70
CA TYR A 116 1.61 19.26 11.22
C TYR A 116 1.06 20.50 11.91
N ARG A 117 1.82 21.12 12.82
CA ARG A 117 1.37 22.29 13.58
C ARG A 117 1.11 23.50 12.69
N ALA A 118 1.93 23.68 11.65
CA ALA A 118 1.77 24.74 10.67
C ALA A 118 0.47 24.61 9.83
N MET A 119 -0.14 23.42 9.79
CA MET A 119 -1.39 23.19 9.07
C MET A 119 -2.63 23.65 9.83
N PHE A 120 -2.52 24.15 11.06
CA PHE A 120 -3.68 24.63 11.83
C PHE A 120 -3.74 26.15 11.90
N GLN A 121 -4.91 26.70 11.59
CA GLN A 121 -5.24 28.10 11.82
C GLN A 121 -6.53 28.17 12.64
N ASN A 122 -6.46 28.83 13.81
CA ASN A 122 -7.58 28.94 14.75
C ASN A 122 -8.24 27.58 15.09
N GLY A 123 -7.42 26.53 15.23
CA GLY A 123 -7.87 25.16 15.56
C GLY A 123 -8.51 24.39 14.41
N VAL A 124 -8.45 24.91 13.17
CA VAL A 124 -8.96 24.24 11.96
C VAL A 124 -7.79 23.80 11.08
N PHE A 125 -7.81 22.54 10.65
CA PHE A 125 -6.82 22.01 9.70
C PHE A 125 -7.02 22.63 8.31
N GLN A 126 -5.96 23.15 7.71
CA GLN A 126 -6.04 23.91 6.45
C GLN A 126 -5.89 23.03 5.20
N GLY A 127 -5.54 21.76 5.36
CA GLY A 127 -5.33 20.84 4.24
C GLY A 127 -6.64 20.48 3.52
N GLN A 128 -6.68 20.73 2.22
CA GLN A 128 -7.90 20.56 1.42
C GLN A 128 -8.23 19.09 1.18
N LYS A 129 -7.23 18.21 1.12
CA LYS A 129 -7.46 16.78 0.88
C LYS A 129 -8.13 16.13 2.10
N ALA A 130 -7.60 16.37 3.30
CA ALA A 130 -8.19 15.82 4.52
C ALA A 130 -9.58 16.41 4.80
N GLN A 131 -9.79 17.70 4.51
CA GLN A 131 -11.12 18.32 4.61
C GLN A 131 -12.12 17.71 3.62
N ALA A 132 -11.69 17.39 2.39
CA ALA A 132 -12.55 16.73 1.40
C ALA A 132 -12.93 15.31 1.85
N VAL A 133 -11.95 14.51 2.31
CA VAL A 133 -12.22 13.16 2.85
C VAL A 133 -13.17 13.22 4.04
N LEU A 134 -12.98 14.19 4.95
CA LEU A 134 -13.90 14.33 6.08
C LEU A 134 -15.32 14.66 5.62
N ARG A 135 -15.48 15.55 4.65
CA ARG A 135 -16.82 15.92 4.14
C ARG A 135 -17.49 14.80 3.37
N GLU A 136 -16.72 13.89 2.79
CA GLU A 136 -17.25 12.66 2.19
C GLU A 136 -17.83 11.73 3.28
N ILE A 137 -17.16 11.65 4.43
CA ILE A 137 -17.56 10.78 5.55
C ILE A 137 -18.74 11.38 6.34
N ASP A 138 -18.63 12.64 6.76
CA ASP A 138 -19.53 13.29 7.73
C ASP A 138 -20.48 14.33 7.09
N GLY A 139 -20.40 14.51 5.77
CA GLY A 139 -21.19 15.46 5.01
C GLY A 139 -20.54 16.84 4.82
N PRO A 140 -21.16 17.70 3.98
CA PRO A 140 -20.50 18.87 3.39
C PRO A 140 -20.05 19.95 4.40
N ASN A 141 -20.64 19.96 5.60
CA ASN A 141 -20.35 20.96 6.63
C ASN A 141 -19.32 20.47 7.66
N ALA A 142 -18.79 19.26 7.52
CA ALA A 142 -17.79 18.73 8.43
C ALA A 142 -16.48 19.53 8.32
N VAL A 143 -15.83 19.72 9.47
CA VAL A 143 -14.60 20.51 9.61
C VAL A 143 -13.60 19.75 10.46
N LEU A 144 -12.44 19.44 9.88
CA LEU A 144 -11.34 18.81 10.60
C LEU A 144 -10.68 19.85 11.50
N LYS A 145 -10.62 19.55 12.79
CA LYS A 145 -10.08 20.40 13.84
C LYS A 145 -8.92 19.71 14.52
N GLY A 146 -8.18 20.47 15.31
CA GLY A 146 -7.06 19.94 16.06
C GLY A 146 -6.32 21.00 16.85
N ASP A 147 -5.31 20.53 17.56
CA ASP A 147 -4.36 21.31 18.32
C ASP A 147 -2.92 20.90 17.96
N ASN A 148 -1.95 21.24 18.82
CA ASN A 148 -0.53 20.97 18.57
C ASN A 148 -0.15 19.48 18.61
N GLN A 149 -1.03 18.62 19.09
CA GLN A 149 -0.79 17.19 19.28
C GLN A 149 -1.89 16.34 18.65
N HIS A 150 -3.16 16.71 18.80
CA HIS A 150 -4.30 15.87 18.44
C HIS A 150 -5.15 16.52 17.36
N PHE A 151 -5.90 15.69 16.63
CA PHE A 151 -6.92 16.15 15.69
C PHE A 151 -8.24 15.44 15.97
N TRP A 152 -9.34 16.04 15.51
CA TRP A 152 -10.68 15.47 15.59
C TRP A 152 -11.58 16.03 14.49
N PRO A 153 -12.59 15.29 14.02
CA PRO A 153 -12.94 13.91 14.39
C PRO A 153 -11.92 12.88 13.85
N TYR A 154 -12.09 11.61 14.26
CA TYR A 154 -11.28 10.46 13.85
C TYR A 154 -9.79 10.49 14.23
N GLY A 155 -9.40 11.28 15.24
CA GLY A 155 -8.06 11.20 15.83
C GLY A 155 -7.83 9.96 16.69
N ILE A 156 -8.91 9.31 17.14
CA ILE A 156 -8.88 8.22 18.12
C ILE A 156 -8.12 8.66 19.38
N ASN A 157 -8.45 9.84 19.90
CA ASN A 157 -7.81 10.41 21.08
C ASN A 157 -8.26 9.69 22.37
N TYR A 158 -9.44 9.08 22.31
CA TYR A 158 -10.00 8.29 23.41
C TYR A 158 -10.57 6.98 22.88
N ARG A 159 -10.52 5.94 23.73
CA ARG A 159 -11.11 4.62 23.43
C ARG A 159 -12.59 4.68 23.08
N SER A 160 -13.33 5.62 23.66
CA SER A 160 -14.76 5.85 23.39
C SER A 160 -15.07 6.44 22.01
N GLU A 161 -14.04 6.88 21.26
CA GLU A 161 -14.18 7.35 19.89
C GLU A 161 -14.27 6.19 18.88
N VAL A 162 -13.79 5.00 19.24
CA VAL A 162 -13.93 3.79 18.42
C VAL A 162 -15.23 3.08 18.78
N ARG A 163 -16.26 3.24 17.93
CA ARG A 163 -17.60 2.65 18.14
C ARG A 163 -17.91 1.56 17.13
N SER A 164 -17.21 1.58 16.01
CA SER A 164 -17.38 0.66 14.89
C SER A 164 -16.06 0.50 14.14
N GLU A 165 -16.01 -0.53 13.30
CA GLU A 165 -14.93 -0.70 12.33
C GLU A 165 -14.80 0.52 11.39
N GLN A 166 -15.92 1.17 11.05
CA GLN A 166 -15.92 2.35 10.19
C GLN A 166 -15.12 3.51 10.77
N ASP A 167 -15.04 3.65 12.10
CA ASP A 167 -14.22 4.69 12.75
C ASP A 167 -12.73 4.45 12.52
N LEU A 168 -12.29 3.19 12.52
CA LEU A 168 -10.91 2.79 12.24
C LEU A 168 -10.55 3.04 10.77
N ILE A 169 -11.44 2.68 9.84
CA ILE A 169 -11.28 2.94 8.41
C ILE A 169 -11.20 4.45 8.16
N SER A 170 -12.10 5.22 8.76
CA SER A 170 -12.16 6.68 8.63
C SER A 170 -10.89 7.34 9.17
N HIS A 171 -10.36 6.86 10.30
CA HIS A 171 -9.06 7.29 10.81
C HIS A 171 -7.95 7.13 9.78
N VAL A 172 -7.81 5.94 9.17
CA VAL A 172 -6.77 5.70 8.14
C VAL A 172 -6.94 6.65 6.95
N ARG A 173 -8.16 6.80 6.44
CA ARG A 173 -8.44 7.68 5.29
C ARG A 173 -8.07 9.14 5.59
N ILE A 174 -8.43 9.63 6.78
CA ILE A 174 -8.10 10.98 7.24
C ILE A 174 -6.59 11.14 7.42
N VAL A 175 -5.94 10.24 8.14
CA VAL A 175 -4.48 10.24 8.33
C VAL A 175 -3.73 10.23 7.00
N ASN A 176 -4.16 9.38 6.06
CA ASN A 176 -3.56 9.30 4.73
C ASN A 176 -3.66 10.64 3.99
N ALA A 177 -4.83 11.29 4.02
CA ALA A 177 -5.03 12.59 3.38
C ALA A 177 -4.26 13.71 4.09
N MET A 178 -4.23 13.70 5.44
CA MET A 178 -3.45 14.64 6.24
C MET A 178 -1.96 14.53 5.91
N TYR A 179 -1.41 13.32 5.81
CA TYR A 179 -0.03 13.10 5.42
C TYR A 179 0.29 13.77 4.07
N GLN A 180 -0.60 13.61 3.10
CA GLN A 180 -0.45 14.25 1.79
C GLN A 180 -0.52 15.78 1.86
N ASP A 181 -1.39 16.35 2.70
CA ASP A 181 -1.50 17.79 2.87
C ASP A 181 -0.27 18.37 3.61
N ILE A 182 0.24 17.67 4.62
CA ILE A 182 1.35 18.08 5.48
C ILE A 182 2.68 18.00 4.72
N PHE A 183 2.98 16.84 4.13
CA PHE A 183 4.28 16.57 3.50
C PHE A 183 4.30 16.82 2.00
N LYS A 184 3.14 17.16 1.42
CA LYS A 184 2.98 17.33 -0.02
C LYS A 184 3.48 16.12 -0.80
N GLU A 185 3.30 14.93 -0.22
CA GLU A 185 3.76 13.66 -0.76
C GLU A 185 2.58 12.70 -0.86
N ALA A 186 2.42 12.02 -2.00
CA ALA A 186 1.40 11.01 -2.19
C ALA A 186 1.91 9.87 -3.05
N PHE A 187 1.52 8.63 -2.74
CA PHE A 187 1.74 7.51 -3.64
C PHE A 187 1.00 7.77 -4.96
N TYR A 188 1.73 7.66 -6.07
CA TYR A 188 1.22 7.91 -7.41
C TYR A 188 0.96 6.60 -8.15
N LYS A 189 1.96 5.72 -8.24
CA LYS A 189 1.85 4.46 -8.99
C LYS A 189 2.91 3.44 -8.58
N GLU A 190 2.56 2.16 -8.62
CA GLU A 190 3.52 1.05 -8.62
C GLU A 190 3.53 0.41 -10.01
N GLY A 191 4.70 -0.03 -10.46
CA GLY A 191 4.84 -0.66 -11.77
C GLY A 191 6.29 -0.78 -12.20
N ARG A 192 6.56 -0.53 -13.48
CA ARG A 192 7.91 -0.49 -14.04
C ARG A 192 8.04 0.68 -14.99
N ILE A 193 9.25 1.21 -15.14
CA ILE A 193 9.54 2.29 -16.09
C ILE A 193 10.30 1.71 -17.27
N LYS A 194 9.58 1.47 -18.37
CA LYS A 194 10.08 0.85 -19.60
C LYS A 194 10.59 1.92 -20.56
N SER A 195 11.82 1.77 -21.04
CA SER A 195 12.38 2.59 -22.11
C SER A 195 11.70 2.25 -23.44
N VAL A 196 11.23 3.27 -24.15
CA VAL A 196 10.62 3.08 -25.49
C VAL A 196 11.66 2.64 -26.51
N SER A 197 12.89 3.16 -26.46
CA SER A 197 13.92 2.83 -27.45
C SER A 197 14.48 1.41 -27.30
N SER A 198 14.66 0.92 -26.07
CA SER A 198 15.29 -0.38 -25.82
C SER A 198 14.31 -1.49 -25.46
N GLY A 199 13.09 -1.14 -25.05
CA GLY A 199 12.11 -2.08 -24.52
C GLY A 199 12.44 -2.64 -23.13
N LYS A 200 13.59 -2.26 -22.54
CA LYS A 200 14.04 -2.67 -21.20
C LYS A 200 13.50 -1.74 -20.12
N CYS A 201 13.47 -2.22 -18.88
CA CYS A 201 13.01 -1.44 -17.73
C CYS A 201 14.15 -0.91 -16.89
N MET A 202 13.95 0.26 -16.27
CA MET A 202 14.80 0.73 -15.18
C MET A 202 14.76 -0.29 -14.04
N GLY A 203 15.93 -0.67 -13.53
CA GLY A 203 16.04 -1.55 -12.38
C GLY A 203 17.29 -1.27 -11.57
N ILE A 204 17.36 -1.89 -10.39
CA ILE A 204 18.47 -1.74 -9.44
C ILE A 204 19.20 -3.07 -9.25
N THR A 205 20.52 -3.08 -9.42
CA THR A 205 21.31 -4.29 -9.17
C THR A 205 21.53 -4.54 -7.67
N SER A 206 22.03 -5.73 -7.32
CA SER A 206 22.48 -6.04 -5.95
C SER A 206 23.60 -5.12 -5.44
N SER A 207 24.36 -4.50 -6.34
CA SER A 207 25.36 -3.47 -6.04
C SER A 207 24.77 -2.05 -5.96
N ASN A 208 23.45 -1.91 -5.91
CA ASN A 208 22.71 -0.65 -5.94
C ASN A 208 22.88 0.18 -7.24
N THR A 209 23.34 -0.43 -8.33
CA THR A 209 23.55 0.28 -9.60
C THR A 209 22.23 0.40 -10.34
N LEU A 210 21.90 1.61 -10.80
CA LEU A 210 20.78 1.84 -11.71
C LEU A 210 21.18 1.40 -13.13
N GLN A 211 20.38 0.54 -13.76
CA GLN A 211 20.61 0.12 -15.14
C GLN A 211 19.32 -0.34 -15.82
N LEU A 212 19.36 -0.44 -17.15
CA LEU A 212 18.32 -1.06 -17.95
C LEU A 212 18.48 -2.57 -17.96
N MET A 213 17.42 -3.28 -17.58
CA MET A 213 17.38 -4.74 -17.51
C MET A 213 16.03 -5.30 -17.98
N ASP A 214 15.91 -6.63 -17.97
CA ASP A 214 14.67 -7.31 -18.36
C ASP A 214 13.51 -6.89 -17.46
N CYS A 215 12.41 -6.43 -18.06
CA CYS A 215 11.22 -6.01 -17.32
C CYS A 215 10.58 -7.13 -16.48
N SER A 216 10.85 -8.41 -16.75
CA SER A 216 10.35 -9.52 -15.92
C SER A 216 11.04 -9.61 -14.55
N SER A 217 12.22 -9.00 -14.40
CA SER A 217 12.96 -9.02 -13.13
C SER A 217 12.25 -8.21 -12.04
N LYS A 218 12.20 -8.76 -10.82
CA LYS A 218 11.63 -8.08 -9.64
C LYS A 218 12.38 -6.81 -9.28
N GLU A 219 13.66 -6.73 -9.64
CA GLU A 219 14.53 -5.58 -9.44
C GLU A 219 14.15 -4.37 -10.31
N THR A 220 13.18 -4.52 -11.22
CA THR A 220 12.60 -3.43 -12.03
C THR A 220 11.33 -2.82 -11.46
N LEU A 221 10.82 -3.37 -10.36
CA LEU A 221 9.64 -2.83 -9.69
C LEU A 221 9.96 -1.46 -9.10
N VAL A 222 9.14 -0.47 -9.45
CA VAL A 222 9.22 0.88 -8.92
C VAL A 222 7.97 1.24 -8.13
N LYS A 223 8.16 2.08 -7.11
CA LYS A 223 7.10 2.90 -6.54
C LYS A 223 7.36 4.35 -6.88
N ILE A 224 6.32 5.06 -7.28
CA ILE A 224 6.40 6.46 -7.67
C ILE A 224 5.56 7.26 -6.70
N TYR A 225 6.14 8.32 -6.16
CA TYR A 225 5.46 9.26 -5.27
C TYR A 225 5.45 10.64 -5.91
N SER A 226 4.29 11.29 -5.94
CA SER A 226 4.18 12.70 -6.31
C SER A 226 4.57 13.58 -5.12
N LEU A 227 5.26 14.69 -5.40
CA LEU A 227 5.86 15.60 -4.45
C LEU A 227 5.56 17.06 -4.84
N GLY A 228 5.07 17.86 -3.89
CA GLY A 228 4.70 19.26 -4.10
C GLY A 228 3.37 19.43 -4.83
N ASP A 229 2.81 20.64 -4.75
CA ASP A 229 1.55 21.00 -5.43
C ASP A 229 1.80 21.84 -6.70
N ASN A 230 2.92 22.58 -6.79
CA ASN A 230 3.25 23.41 -7.94
C ASN A 230 4.76 23.75 -8.02
N PRO A 231 5.53 23.16 -8.96
CA PRO A 231 5.13 22.05 -9.81
C PRO A 231 5.00 20.75 -9.00
N VAL A 232 4.13 19.85 -9.43
CA VAL A 232 4.16 18.45 -8.98
C VAL A 232 5.40 17.80 -9.59
N SER A 233 6.28 17.30 -8.74
CA SER A 233 7.45 16.51 -9.10
C SER A 233 7.27 15.08 -8.61
N TYR A 234 8.15 14.17 -9.02
CA TYR A 234 8.03 12.75 -8.72
C TYR A 234 9.36 12.20 -8.22
N ARG A 235 9.27 11.34 -7.20
CA ARG A 235 10.34 10.47 -6.74
C ARG A 235 10.07 9.06 -7.24
N ILE A 236 11.10 8.44 -7.81
CA ILE A 236 11.04 7.06 -8.31
C ILE A 236 11.87 6.20 -7.36
N GLU A 237 11.23 5.31 -6.63
CA GLU A 237 11.85 4.35 -5.72
C GLU A 237 12.07 3.01 -6.39
N LEU A 238 13.25 2.43 -6.12
CA LEU A 238 13.70 1.10 -6.50
C LEU A 238 14.22 0.42 -5.22
N GLY A 239 13.40 -0.43 -4.60
CA GLY A 239 13.68 -0.95 -3.27
C GLY A 239 13.70 0.16 -2.22
N SER A 240 14.78 0.27 -1.44
CA SER A 240 14.96 1.31 -0.40
C SER A 240 15.68 2.57 -0.92
N ARG A 241 15.86 2.70 -2.23
CA ARG A 241 16.66 3.76 -2.87
C ARG A 241 15.84 4.46 -3.94
N VAL A 242 16.30 5.64 -4.35
CA VAL A 242 15.65 6.47 -5.37
C VAL A 242 16.55 6.68 -6.57
N VAL A 243 15.97 6.93 -7.73
CA VAL A 243 16.71 7.41 -8.90
C VAL A 243 17.37 8.75 -8.55
N ASP A 244 18.68 8.84 -8.79
CA ASP A 244 19.54 9.91 -8.30
C ASP A 244 20.51 10.37 -9.40
N ILE A 245 20.76 11.68 -9.46
CA ILE A 245 21.87 12.23 -10.24
C ILE A 245 23.06 12.48 -9.29
N PRO A 246 24.18 11.74 -9.46
CA PRO A 246 25.31 11.83 -8.53
C PRO A 246 25.86 13.24 -8.35
N ASN A 247 26.17 13.58 -7.10
CA ASN A 247 26.76 14.86 -6.69
C ASN A 247 25.93 16.09 -7.10
N GLU A 248 24.62 15.93 -7.28
CA GLU A 248 23.72 16.96 -7.81
C GLU A 248 24.16 17.57 -9.15
N SER A 249 24.95 16.82 -9.94
CA SER A 249 25.56 17.36 -11.15
C SER A 249 24.52 17.86 -12.13
N THR A 250 24.78 19.02 -12.73
CA THR A 250 23.96 19.57 -13.81
C THR A 250 24.54 19.31 -15.20
N ALA A 251 25.67 18.61 -15.28
CA ALA A 251 26.34 18.31 -16.55
C ALA A 251 25.58 17.26 -17.38
N ALA A 252 25.66 17.39 -18.70
CA ALA A 252 25.22 16.35 -19.63
C ALA A 252 26.17 15.14 -19.56
N GLY A 253 25.67 13.96 -19.91
CA GLY A 253 26.48 12.73 -19.96
C GLY A 253 26.69 12.05 -18.59
N ILE A 254 26.13 12.59 -17.51
CA ILE A 254 26.25 11.96 -16.18
C ILE A 254 25.31 10.76 -16.09
N LYS A 255 25.88 9.60 -15.80
CA LYS A 255 25.13 8.38 -15.52
C LYS A 255 24.32 8.56 -14.23
N ALA A 256 23.01 8.38 -14.33
CA ALA A 256 22.12 8.33 -13.19
C ALA A 256 22.42 7.07 -12.36
N SER A 257 22.19 7.17 -11.06
CA SER A 257 22.47 6.12 -10.07
C SER A 257 21.23 5.90 -9.20
N THR A 258 21.39 5.13 -8.13
CA THR A 258 20.44 5.11 -7.02
C THR A 258 21.09 5.61 -5.74
N TYR A 259 20.33 6.33 -4.90
CA TYR A 259 20.79 6.80 -3.60
C TYR A 259 19.71 6.73 -2.52
N GLY A 260 20.09 6.91 -1.25
CA GLY A 260 19.10 7.12 -0.19
C GLY A 260 18.38 8.45 -0.42
N TYR A 261 17.07 8.48 -0.18
CA TYR A 261 16.31 9.71 -0.39
C TYR A 261 16.72 10.79 0.63
N ASN A 262 17.09 11.96 0.12
CA ASN A 262 17.51 13.13 0.90
C ASN A 262 16.65 14.38 0.62
N GLY A 263 15.63 14.27 -0.25
CA GLY A 263 14.74 15.39 -0.60
C GLY A 263 15.32 16.41 -1.57
N GLY A 264 16.56 16.23 -2.03
CA GLY A 264 17.22 17.12 -2.97
C GLY A 264 16.57 17.13 -4.36
N ALA A 265 16.65 18.26 -5.07
CA ALA A 265 16.07 18.41 -6.41
C ALA A 265 16.68 17.44 -7.44
N HIS A 266 17.89 16.93 -7.18
CA HIS A 266 18.57 15.94 -8.02
C HIS A 266 17.94 14.53 -7.94
N GLN A 267 17.01 14.30 -7.00
CA GLN A 267 16.24 13.06 -6.82
C GLN A 267 14.76 13.21 -7.22
N LYS A 268 14.40 14.34 -7.83
CA LYS A 268 13.03 14.71 -8.19
C LYS A 268 12.93 14.92 -9.69
N TYR A 269 11.85 14.43 -10.28
CA TYR A 269 11.64 14.46 -11.72
C TYR A 269 10.28 15.04 -12.08
N LEU A 270 10.21 15.90 -13.09
CA LEU A 270 8.96 16.28 -13.75
C LEU A 270 8.63 15.21 -14.79
N PHE A 271 7.38 14.79 -14.83
CA PHE A 271 6.87 13.88 -15.85
C PHE A 271 6.20 14.72 -16.93
N GLU A 272 6.80 14.73 -18.12
CA GLU A 272 6.32 15.52 -19.25
C GLU A 272 5.74 14.62 -20.33
N ASN A 273 4.54 14.93 -20.82
CA ASN A 273 3.90 14.14 -21.85
C ASN A 273 4.69 14.14 -23.16
N SER A 274 4.78 12.97 -23.79
CA SER A 274 5.35 12.76 -25.11
C SER A 274 4.45 11.82 -25.93
N GLN A 275 4.65 11.77 -27.24
CA GLN A 275 3.75 11.06 -28.17
C GLN A 275 3.53 9.58 -27.82
N ASN A 276 4.51 8.92 -27.18
CA ASN A 276 4.48 7.49 -26.87
C ASN A 276 4.77 7.16 -25.39
N GLY A 277 4.65 8.15 -24.49
CA GLY A 277 4.96 7.98 -23.08
C GLY A 277 5.28 9.29 -22.38
N ILE A 278 6.23 9.25 -21.45
CA ILE A 278 6.66 10.40 -20.66
C ILE A 278 8.16 10.63 -20.82
N VAL A 279 8.55 11.89 -20.67
CA VAL A 279 9.94 12.31 -20.49
C VAL A 279 10.16 12.60 -19.01
N LEU A 280 11.28 12.13 -18.47
CA LEU A 280 11.63 12.27 -17.06
C LEU A 280 12.68 13.36 -16.91
N ARG A 281 12.25 14.59 -16.60
CA ARG A 281 13.14 15.75 -16.47
C ARG A 281 13.57 15.94 -15.04
N ASN A 282 14.86 15.94 -14.76
CA ASN A 282 15.39 16.18 -13.43
C ASN A 282 15.19 17.64 -13.00
N LEU A 283 14.71 17.85 -11.77
CA LEU A 283 14.36 19.18 -11.25
C LEU A 283 15.59 20.05 -10.96
N LYS A 284 16.77 19.46 -10.72
CA LYS A 284 18.03 20.19 -10.48
C LYS A 284 18.71 20.60 -11.77
N SER A 285 18.91 19.67 -12.69
CA SER A 285 19.71 19.90 -13.90
C SER A 285 18.91 20.39 -15.09
N ASN A 286 17.58 20.26 -15.06
CA ASN A 286 16.69 20.48 -16.21
C ASN A 286 16.97 19.53 -17.39
N HIS A 287 17.88 18.56 -17.23
CA HIS A 287 18.16 17.49 -18.19
C HIS A 287 17.16 16.34 -18.04
N CYS A 288 17.00 15.56 -19.10
CA CYS A 288 16.10 14.43 -19.15
C CYS A 288 16.87 13.11 -19.07
N LEU A 289 16.28 12.11 -18.42
CA LEU A 289 16.84 10.76 -18.41
C LEU A 289 16.74 10.14 -19.80
N GLN A 290 17.88 9.65 -20.28
CA GLN A 290 18.07 9.02 -21.57
C GLN A 290 18.61 7.60 -21.40
N ALA A 291 18.01 6.65 -22.12
CA ALA A 291 18.55 5.30 -22.27
C ALA A 291 19.76 5.30 -23.22
N VAL A 292 20.93 4.91 -22.73
CA VAL A 292 22.18 4.82 -23.49
C VAL A 292 22.84 3.46 -23.24
N GLY A 293 22.69 2.53 -24.19
CA GLY A 293 23.10 1.15 -23.99
C GLY A 293 22.32 0.49 -22.84
N ASN A 294 23.01 0.02 -21.80
CA ASN A 294 22.37 -0.44 -20.57
C ASN A 294 22.28 0.64 -19.48
N ASP A 295 22.83 1.83 -19.74
CA ASP A 295 22.88 2.90 -18.76
C ASP A 295 21.72 3.87 -18.92
N ILE A 296 21.40 4.57 -17.83
CA ILE A 296 20.52 5.73 -17.84
C ILE A 296 21.39 6.95 -17.57
N VAL A 297 21.33 7.94 -18.45
CA VAL A 297 22.20 9.12 -18.45
C VAL A 297 21.34 10.37 -18.52
N GLN A 298 21.69 11.44 -17.82
CA GLN A 298 21.01 12.73 -18.01
C GLN A 298 21.61 13.51 -19.19
N ASN A 299 20.75 14.02 -20.07
CA ASN A 299 21.16 14.86 -21.20
C ASN A 299 20.12 15.96 -21.50
N PRO A 300 20.50 17.06 -22.18
CA PRO A 300 19.55 17.99 -22.76
C PRO A 300 18.52 17.24 -23.61
N TYR A 301 17.24 17.59 -23.44
CA TYR A 301 16.16 16.90 -24.14
C TYR A 301 16.29 17.05 -25.66
N SER A 302 16.22 15.93 -26.37
CA SER A 302 16.16 15.88 -27.82
C SER A 302 14.75 15.45 -28.26
N TYR A 303 14.04 16.33 -28.95
CA TYR A 303 12.68 16.05 -29.44
C TYR A 303 12.67 14.91 -30.46
N ASN A 304 11.58 14.14 -30.49
CA ASN A 304 11.41 12.94 -31.35
C ASN A 304 12.47 11.84 -31.15
N ASN A 305 13.19 11.85 -30.04
CA ASN A 305 14.16 10.81 -29.73
C ASN A 305 13.60 9.85 -28.68
N ASN A 306 13.23 8.64 -29.12
CA ASN A 306 12.65 7.60 -28.27
C ASN A 306 13.56 7.15 -27.13
N SER A 307 14.86 7.45 -27.15
CA SER A 307 15.76 7.16 -26.02
C SER A 307 15.48 8.00 -24.78
N PHE A 308 14.75 9.12 -24.91
CA PHE A 308 14.29 9.94 -23.79
C PHE A 308 12.86 9.60 -23.33
N VAL A 309 12.18 8.69 -24.02
CA VAL A 309 10.76 8.40 -23.78
C VAL A 309 10.63 7.10 -22.98
N TRP A 310 9.80 7.18 -21.95
CA TRP A 310 9.56 6.11 -20.98
C TRP A 310 8.07 5.81 -20.89
N GLN A 311 7.73 4.56 -20.56
CA GLN A 311 6.36 4.13 -20.31
C GLN A 311 6.27 3.59 -18.89
N ILE A 312 5.31 4.07 -18.11
CA ILE A 312 4.97 3.47 -16.83
C ILE A 312 4.04 2.30 -17.13
N VAL A 313 4.58 1.10 -17.09
CA VAL A 313 3.80 -0.14 -17.27
C VAL A 313 3.36 -0.62 -15.90
N GLU A 314 2.09 -1.02 -15.81
CA GLU A 314 1.53 -1.53 -14.57
C GLU A 314 2.23 -2.82 -14.16
N LYS A 315 2.10 -3.15 -12.87
CA LYS A 315 2.47 -4.45 -12.35
C LYS A 315 1.52 -5.49 -12.94
N THR A 316 1.78 -5.91 -14.17
CA THR A 316 1.22 -7.17 -14.66
C THR A 316 1.96 -8.26 -13.92
N ASP A 317 1.25 -8.97 -13.05
CA ASP A 317 1.68 -10.30 -12.61
C ASP A 317 1.74 -11.16 -13.87
N ASN A 318 2.92 -11.20 -14.51
CA ASN A 318 3.15 -12.08 -15.64
C ASN A 318 3.25 -13.52 -15.11
N ALA A 319 2.09 -14.12 -14.83
CA ALA A 319 1.87 -15.49 -15.23
C ALA A 319 2.03 -15.53 -16.76
N SER A 320 3.01 -16.32 -17.19
CA SER A 320 3.47 -16.49 -18.55
C SER A 320 2.34 -16.50 -19.59
N ASN A 321 2.62 -15.82 -20.70
CA ASN A 321 1.97 -16.00 -21.99
C ASN A 321 2.06 -17.49 -22.40
N VAL A 322 1.02 -18.27 -22.07
CA VAL A 322 0.77 -19.60 -22.62
C VAL A 322 -0.63 -19.55 -23.22
N ASN A 323 -0.66 -19.68 -24.54
CA ASN A 323 -1.86 -19.92 -25.34
C ASN A 323 -2.74 -20.98 -24.63
N PRO A 324 -4.07 -20.78 -24.51
CA PRO A 324 -4.90 -21.57 -23.61
C PRO A 324 -4.98 -23.03 -24.09
N PRO A 325 -4.49 -24.02 -23.32
CA PRO A 325 -4.95 -25.38 -23.49
C PRO A 325 -6.27 -25.48 -22.74
N SER A 326 -7.30 -25.81 -23.52
CA SER A 326 -8.59 -26.26 -23.03
C SER A 326 -8.47 -27.37 -21.97
N THR A 327 -9.47 -27.41 -21.08
CA THR A 327 -9.91 -28.54 -20.23
C THR A 327 -9.13 -28.82 -18.94
N ASN A 328 -9.75 -28.56 -17.78
CA ASN A 328 -10.48 -29.54 -16.94
C ASN A 328 -10.47 -29.13 -15.45
N VAL A 329 -11.66 -29.17 -14.88
CA VAL A 329 -12.03 -28.79 -13.51
C VAL A 329 -11.57 -29.85 -12.51
N LYS A 330 -10.98 -29.44 -11.37
CA LYS A 330 -10.84 -30.17 -10.08
C LYS A 330 -10.26 -29.18 -9.04
N GLU A 331 -10.52 -29.20 -7.72
CA GLU A 331 -11.28 -30.07 -6.83
C GLU A 331 -11.48 -29.33 -5.49
N CYS A 332 -12.41 -29.81 -4.68
CA CYS A 332 -12.82 -29.23 -3.40
C CYS A 332 -11.77 -29.42 -2.29
N ALA A 333 -11.25 -28.31 -1.73
CA ALA A 333 -10.10 -28.27 -0.82
C ALA A 333 -10.38 -28.76 0.63
N PHE A 334 -11.61 -29.14 0.96
CA PHE A 334 -12.04 -29.42 2.34
C PHE A 334 -11.92 -30.90 2.75
N THR A 335 -11.73 -31.80 1.78
CA THR A 335 -11.50 -33.23 2.05
C THR A 335 -10.18 -33.48 2.79
N ALA A 336 -9.18 -32.62 2.57
CA ALA A 336 -7.90 -32.64 3.29
C ALA A 336 -8.04 -32.31 4.79
N LEU A 337 -9.14 -31.63 5.16
CA LEU A 337 -9.48 -31.29 6.55
C LEU A 337 -10.50 -32.26 7.17
N GLY A 338 -10.86 -33.34 6.44
CA GLY A 338 -11.79 -34.37 6.90
C GLY A 338 -13.27 -34.04 6.68
N TYR A 339 -13.59 -32.97 5.95
CA TYR A 339 -14.98 -32.57 5.68
C TYR A 339 -15.40 -32.87 4.23
N PRO A 340 -16.65 -33.33 4.01
CA PRO A 340 -17.16 -33.51 2.65
C PRO A 340 -17.41 -32.16 1.97
N CYS A 341 -17.51 -32.19 0.64
CA CYS A 341 -17.93 -31.03 -0.13
C CYS A 341 -19.44 -30.97 -0.17
N CYS A 342 -20.02 -29.76 -0.20
CA CYS A 342 -21.44 -29.64 -0.39
C CYS A 342 -21.84 -30.23 -1.75
N SER A 343 -22.97 -30.91 -1.79
CA SER A 343 -23.52 -31.58 -2.97
C SER A 343 -23.89 -30.58 -4.06
N SER A 344 -24.29 -29.36 -3.66
CA SER A 344 -24.59 -28.24 -4.55
C SER A 344 -23.52 -27.13 -4.47
N ASN A 345 -23.16 -26.57 -5.63
CA ASN A 345 -22.33 -25.37 -5.72
C ASN A 345 -23.07 -24.08 -5.31
N ASN A 346 -24.40 -24.16 -5.10
CA ASN A 346 -25.26 -23.04 -4.69
C ASN A 346 -25.77 -23.23 -3.25
N THR A 347 -24.98 -23.90 -2.40
CA THR A 347 -25.32 -24.05 -0.99
C THR A 347 -25.12 -22.72 -0.29
N ASP A 348 -26.07 -22.29 0.54
CA ASP A 348 -25.96 -21.04 1.28
C ASP A 348 -24.76 -21.06 2.21
N VAL A 349 -23.99 -19.97 2.22
CA VAL A 349 -22.85 -19.79 3.12
C VAL A 349 -23.40 -19.48 4.51
N VAL A 350 -23.12 -20.36 5.46
CA VAL A 350 -23.55 -20.20 6.86
C VAL A 350 -22.40 -19.79 7.78
N TYR A 351 -21.15 -19.94 7.31
CA TYR A 351 -19.94 -19.58 8.05
C TYR A 351 -18.75 -19.43 7.09
N GLN A 352 -17.80 -18.56 7.42
CA GLN A 352 -16.62 -18.30 6.60
C GLN A 352 -15.38 -18.14 7.50
N ASP A 353 -14.29 -18.79 7.12
CA ASP A 353 -12.99 -18.69 7.80
C ASP A 353 -11.82 -18.72 6.80
N GLU A 354 -10.58 -18.84 7.29
CA GLU A 354 -9.36 -18.90 6.48
C GLU A 354 -9.30 -20.10 5.51
N THR A 355 -10.14 -21.13 5.71
CA THR A 355 -10.22 -22.32 4.85
C THR A 355 -11.23 -22.19 3.71
N GLY A 356 -12.20 -21.27 3.85
CA GLY A 356 -13.15 -20.88 2.80
C GLY A 356 -14.61 -20.85 3.29
N ASP A 357 -15.54 -20.99 2.35
CA ASP A 357 -16.97 -20.88 2.63
C ASP A 357 -17.57 -22.23 3.04
N TRP A 358 -18.35 -22.21 4.12
CA TRP A 358 -18.95 -23.40 4.71
C TRP A 358 -20.46 -23.41 4.56
N GLY A 359 -20.99 -24.57 4.19
CA GLY A 359 -22.42 -24.89 4.16
C GLY A 359 -22.76 -25.98 5.17
N VAL A 360 -24.06 -26.20 5.36
CA VAL A 360 -24.58 -27.32 6.15
C VAL A 360 -25.59 -28.10 5.32
N GLU A 361 -25.31 -29.38 5.10
CA GLU A 361 -26.20 -30.33 4.41
C GLU A 361 -26.48 -31.51 5.34
N ASN A 362 -27.76 -31.88 5.48
CA ASN A 362 -28.19 -32.99 6.35
C ASN A 362 -27.61 -32.91 7.78
N ASN A 363 -27.61 -31.71 8.38
CA ASN A 363 -27.02 -31.39 9.69
C ASN A 363 -25.50 -31.64 9.81
N ASN A 364 -24.76 -31.79 8.71
CA ASN A 364 -23.31 -31.94 8.71
C ASN A 364 -22.64 -30.77 7.96
N TRP A 365 -21.47 -30.37 8.45
CA TRP A 365 -20.65 -29.36 7.82
C TRP A 365 -20.08 -29.86 6.49
N CYS A 366 -20.16 -29.01 5.46
CA CYS A 366 -19.58 -29.27 4.16
C CYS A 366 -18.88 -28.03 3.61
N GLY A 367 -17.78 -28.25 2.87
CA GLY A 367 -17.05 -27.19 2.20
C GLY A 367 -17.70 -26.83 0.86
N ILE A 368 -17.95 -25.56 0.63
CA ILE A 368 -18.55 -25.10 -0.63
C ILE A 368 -17.46 -25.08 -1.71
N ARG A 369 -17.74 -25.72 -2.85
CA ARG A 369 -16.77 -25.86 -3.94
C ARG A 369 -16.53 -24.49 -4.58
N ILE A 370 -15.27 -24.03 -4.58
CA ILE A 370 -14.88 -22.82 -5.31
C ILE A 370 -14.96 -23.13 -6.82
N ALA A 371 -16.09 -22.80 -7.45
CA ALA A 371 -16.10 -22.55 -8.88
C ALA A 371 -15.29 -21.27 -9.13
N LYS A 372 -14.40 -21.28 -10.13
CA LYS A 372 -13.53 -20.16 -10.52
C LYS A 372 -14.19 -18.79 -10.31
N VAL A 373 -13.48 -17.97 -9.55
CA VAL A 373 -13.67 -16.54 -9.34
C VAL A 373 -13.85 -15.80 -10.69
N ASN A 374 -14.68 -14.75 -10.66
CA ASN A 374 -14.95 -13.71 -11.68
C ASN A 374 -16.17 -13.88 -12.60
N ALA A 375 -17.38 -14.07 -12.04
CA ALA A 375 -18.61 -13.86 -12.81
C ALA A 375 -19.83 -13.27 -12.06
N PHE A 376 -19.79 -12.95 -10.75
CA PHE A 376 -21.06 -12.66 -10.04
C PHE A 376 -21.10 -11.43 -9.14
N ASN A 377 -20.07 -10.58 -9.07
CA ASN A 377 -20.21 -9.37 -8.28
C ASN A 377 -20.88 -8.26 -9.08
N CYS A 378 -22.21 -8.21 -8.97
CA CYS A 378 -23.05 -7.16 -9.51
C CYS A 378 -22.90 -5.89 -8.68
N TRP A 379 -21.82 -5.13 -8.92
CA TRP A 379 -21.46 -3.94 -8.13
C TRP A 379 -22.62 -2.93 -8.01
N SER A 380 -23.45 -2.80 -9.04
CA SER A 380 -24.58 -1.86 -9.06
C SER A 380 -25.71 -2.21 -8.08
N LYS A 381 -25.80 -3.47 -7.61
CA LYS A 381 -26.83 -3.87 -6.62
C LYS A 381 -26.66 -3.15 -5.30
N ASN A 382 -25.42 -2.88 -4.89
CA ASN A 382 -25.13 -2.13 -3.66
C ASN A 382 -25.58 -0.66 -3.76
N LEU A 383 -25.82 -0.17 -4.98
CA LEU A 383 -26.34 1.16 -5.28
C LEU A 383 -27.85 1.16 -5.59
N GLY A 384 -28.51 -0.01 -5.47
CA GLY A 384 -29.95 -0.17 -5.74
C GLY A 384 -30.32 -0.45 -7.19
N TYR A 385 -29.35 -0.73 -8.07
CA TYR A 385 -29.60 -0.95 -9.50
C TYR A 385 -29.29 -2.40 -9.93
N PRO A 386 -30.10 -3.00 -10.83
CA PRO A 386 -29.87 -4.35 -11.32
C PRO A 386 -28.60 -4.44 -12.18
N CYS A 387 -28.11 -5.65 -12.42
CA CYS A 387 -27.06 -5.86 -13.42
C CYS A 387 -27.64 -5.92 -14.83
N CYS A 388 -26.83 -5.53 -15.81
CA CYS A 388 -27.19 -5.73 -17.21
C CYS A 388 -27.21 -7.23 -17.50
N SER A 389 -28.27 -7.69 -18.15
CA SER A 389 -28.47 -9.09 -18.53
C SER A 389 -27.53 -9.54 -19.64
N THR A 390 -26.97 -8.60 -20.42
CA THR A 390 -25.98 -8.87 -21.47
C THR A 390 -24.79 -7.91 -21.41
N CYS A 391 -23.63 -8.34 -21.92
CA CYS A 391 -22.48 -7.45 -22.13
C CYS A 391 -22.79 -6.48 -23.26
N GLN A 392 -22.85 -5.20 -22.91
CA GLN A 392 -23.13 -4.11 -23.82
C GLN A 392 -22.08 -3.00 -23.69
N ASN A 393 -22.00 -2.13 -24.69
CA ASN A 393 -21.15 -0.94 -24.59
C ASN A 393 -21.71 0.00 -23.52
N ALA A 394 -20.84 0.54 -22.68
CA ALA A 394 -21.23 1.48 -21.64
C ALA A 394 -21.82 2.76 -22.26
N VAL A 395 -23.00 3.15 -21.78
CA VAL A 395 -23.62 4.44 -22.13
C VAL A 395 -23.15 5.56 -21.20
N TYR A 396 -22.64 5.20 -20.02
CA TYR A 396 -22.11 6.11 -19.02
C TYR A 396 -21.10 5.37 -18.13
N THR A 397 -20.09 6.06 -17.60
CA THR A 397 -19.07 5.46 -16.72
C THR A 397 -18.71 6.47 -15.63
N ASP A 398 -18.68 6.02 -14.38
CA ASP A 398 -18.30 6.81 -13.21
C ASP A 398 -17.33 6.04 -12.30
N ASN A 399 -17.19 6.47 -11.05
CA ASN A 399 -16.29 5.86 -10.07
C ASN A 399 -16.80 4.50 -9.55
N ASP A 400 -18.08 4.18 -9.73
CA ASP A 400 -18.68 2.92 -9.30
C ASP A 400 -18.56 1.85 -10.37
N GLY A 401 -18.68 2.22 -11.65
CA GLY A 401 -18.44 1.32 -12.77
C GLY A 401 -19.00 1.77 -14.12
N LYS A 402 -19.11 0.82 -15.05
CA LYS A 402 -19.66 1.03 -16.40
C LYS A 402 -21.17 0.78 -16.40
N TRP A 403 -21.96 1.75 -16.81
CA TRP A 403 -23.42 1.68 -16.82
C TRP A 403 -24.00 1.39 -18.20
N GLY A 404 -25.04 0.57 -18.23
CA GLY A 404 -25.88 0.24 -19.39
C GLY A 404 -27.34 0.64 -19.15
N ILE A 405 -28.17 0.56 -20.20
CA ILE A 405 -29.62 0.74 -20.11
C ILE A 405 -30.31 -0.47 -20.73
N GLU A 406 -31.16 -1.15 -19.96
CA GLU A 406 -31.99 -2.27 -20.42
C GLU A 406 -33.44 -2.03 -20.03
N ASN A 407 -34.38 -2.22 -20.96
CA ASN A 407 -35.81 -1.99 -20.75
C ASN A 407 -36.12 -0.61 -20.12
N ASN A 408 -35.46 0.44 -20.61
CA ASN A 408 -35.52 1.82 -20.10
C ASN A 408 -35.07 2.01 -18.63
N ASN A 409 -34.36 1.05 -18.02
CA ASN A 409 -33.81 1.15 -16.67
C ASN A 409 -32.28 1.07 -16.68
N TRP A 410 -31.66 1.75 -15.72
CA TRP A 410 -30.21 1.70 -15.49
C TRP A 410 -29.78 0.34 -14.95
N CYS A 411 -28.66 -0.15 -15.46
CA CYS A 411 -28.05 -1.39 -14.99
C CYS A 411 -26.52 -1.28 -14.94
N GLY A 412 -25.88 -1.99 -14.00
CA GLY A 412 -24.43 -2.10 -13.94
C GLY A 412 -23.92 -3.14 -14.93
N ILE A 413 -22.99 -2.75 -15.80
CA ILE A 413 -22.29 -3.67 -16.70
C ILE A 413 -21.28 -4.44 -15.87
N LEU A 414 -21.32 -5.77 -16.00
CA LEU A 414 -20.43 -6.64 -15.26
C LEU A 414 -18.97 -6.35 -15.64
N PRO A 415 -18.03 -6.35 -14.68
CA PRO A 415 -16.59 -6.17 -14.97
C PRO A 415 -15.99 -7.27 -15.88
N SER A 416 -16.70 -8.40 -16.03
CA SER A 416 -16.37 -9.48 -16.95
C SER A 416 -16.74 -9.18 -18.42
N CYS A 417 -17.42 -8.06 -18.66
CA CYS A 417 -17.61 -7.43 -19.96
C CYS A 417 -16.49 -6.38 -20.18
#